data_AF-A0A0Q5N3B6-F1
#
_entry.id   AF-A0A0Q5N3B6-F1
#
_cell.length_a   1.000
_cell.length_b   1.000
_cell.length_c   1.000
_cell.angle_alpha   90.00
_cell.angle_beta   90.00
_cell.angle_gamma   90.00
#
_symmetry.space_group_name_H-M   'P 1'
#
loop_
_entity.id
_entity.type
_entity.pdbx_description
1 polymer ?
#
loop_
_entity_poly.entity_id
_entity_poly.type
_entity_poly.pdbx_seq_one_letter_code
_entity_poly.pdbx_strand_id
1 'polypeptide(L)'
;MAAPRKSAQQLAAREKARAKAQELTARHEKLIDLAAEFFEQQEQADQVRAEAQAKADAILAKAEEDAAAATRGAAGTVAAMLAAGEAKSAVAARLGLSGVEVKKMLDLHAAERSEATPATTGEEQGEDQAAAAHAA
;
A
#
# COMPACT_ATOMS: atom_id res chain seq x y z
N MET A 1 41.50 40.50 63.07
CA MET A 1 40.23 40.20 62.37
C MET A 1 40.48 40.23 60.86
N ALA A 2 40.88 39.11 60.24
CA ALA A 2 41.14 39.05 58.80
C ALA A 2 40.72 37.68 58.23
N ALA A 3 39.49 37.56 57.74
CA ALA A 3 39.06 36.40 56.94
C ALA A 3 37.90 36.60 55.92
N PRO A 4 37.50 37.80 55.45
CA PRO A 4 36.36 37.90 54.52
C PRO A 4 36.69 37.56 53.05
N ARG A 5 37.97 37.47 52.66
CA ARG A 5 38.37 37.31 51.24
C ARG A 5 38.30 35.86 50.72
N LYS A 6 38.60 34.86 51.56
CA LYS A 6 38.57 33.44 51.16
C LYS A 6 37.14 32.93 50.98
N SER A 7 36.19 33.38 51.79
CA SER A 7 34.78 33.00 51.66
C SER A 7 34.14 33.61 50.39
N ALA A 8 34.42 34.88 50.08
CA ALA A 8 33.92 35.54 48.87
C ALA A 8 34.40 34.84 47.58
N GLN A 9 35.68 34.42 47.53
CA GLN A 9 36.19 33.67 46.38
C GLN A 9 35.61 32.26 46.25
N GLN A 10 35.37 31.56 47.37
CA GLN A 10 34.70 30.25 47.35
C GLN A 10 33.23 30.34 46.91
N LEU A 11 32.54 31.42 47.29
CA LEU A 11 31.15 31.66 46.91
C LEU A 11 31.04 31.95 45.40
N ALA A 12 31.90 32.86 44.89
CA ALA A 12 31.98 33.15 43.46
C ALA A 12 32.36 31.93 42.61
N ALA A 13 33.25 31.05 43.11
CA ALA A 13 33.59 29.81 42.41
C ALA A 13 32.41 28.83 42.35
N ARG A 14 31.63 28.70 43.44
CA ARG A 14 30.42 27.87 43.48
C ARG A 14 29.32 28.41 42.56
N GLU A 15 29.12 29.73 42.53
CA GLU A 15 28.15 30.37 41.64
C GLU A 15 28.53 30.16 40.16
N LYS A 16 29.81 30.34 39.80
CA LYS A 16 30.29 30.09 38.44
C LYS A 16 30.17 28.62 38.03
N ALA A 17 30.40 27.68 38.96
CA ALA A 17 30.19 26.26 38.71
C ALA A 17 28.71 25.92 38.50
N ARG A 18 27.81 26.51 39.30
CA ARG A 18 26.35 26.35 39.14
C ARG A 18 25.85 26.94 37.82
N ALA A 19 26.30 28.14 37.46
CA ALA A 19 25.93 28.78 36.19
C ALA A 19 26.36 27.94 34.98
N LYS A 20 27.59 27.41 35.00
CA LYS A 20 28.07 26.50 33.94
C LYS A 20 27.30 25.19 33.89
N ALA A 21 26.94 24.62 35.04
CA ALA A 21 26.13 23.40 35.08
C ALA A 21 24.74 23.66 34.48
N GLN A 22 24.10 24.78 34.84
CA GLN A 22 22.80 25.18 34.28
C GLN A 22 22.88 25.44 32.77
N GLU A 23 23.91 26.12 32.29
CA GLU A 23 24.12 26.38 30.86
C GLU A 23 24.30 25.07 30.08
N LEU A 24 25.10 24.13 30.60
CA LEU A 24 25.26 22.82 29.97
C LEU A 24 23.94 22.04 29.97
N THR A 25 23.21 22.00 31.09
CA THR A 25 21.92 21.32 31.16
C THR A 25 20.91 21.92 30.17
N ALA A 26 20.75 23.24 30.12
CA ALA A 26 19.85 23.91 29.19
C ALA A 26 20.21 23.62 27.72
N ARG A 27 21.51 23.55 27.41
CA ARG A 27 21.96 23.16 26.07
C ARG A 27 21.61 21.70 25.75
N HIS A 28 21.74 20.79 26.72
CA HIS A 28 21.40 19.38 26.52
C HIS A 28 19.90 19.18 26.35
N GLU A 29 19.08 19.84 27.16
CA GLU A 29 17.61 19.85 27.02
C GLU A 29 17.21 20.32 25.61
N LYS A 30 17.79 21.45 25.15
CA LYS A 30 17.53 21.93 23.78
C LYS A 30 17.96 20.94 22.69
N LEU A 31 19.05 20.20 22.89
CA LEU A 31 19.48 19.17 21.93
C LEU A 31 18.54 17.96 21.95
N ILE A 32 17.98 17.61 23.10
CA ILE A 32 16.99 16.55 23.22
C ILE A 32 15.71 16.94 22.47
N ASP A 33 15.22 18.16 22.65
CA ASP A 33 14.03 18.67 21.96
C ASP A 33 14.22 18.66 20.43
N LEU A 34 15.37 19.17 19.96
CA LEU A 34 15.69 19.16 18.53
C LEU A 34 15.86 17.74 17.96
N ALA A 35 16.38 16.80 18.76
CA ALA A 35 16.48 15.42 18.34
C ALA A 35 15.10 14.76 18.23
N ALA A 36 14.19 15.04 19.18
CA ALA A 36 12.81 14.57 19.12
C ALA A 36 12.12 15.09 17.85
N GLU A 37 12.21 16.40 17.58
CA GLU A 37 11.65 17.00 16.37
C GLU A 37 12.24 16.38 15.09
N PHE A 38 13.55 16.12 15.06
CA PHE A 38 14.18 15.44 13.92
C PHE A 38 13.60 14.04 13.68
N PHE A 39 13.44 13.23 14.73
CA PHE A 39 12.90 11.88 14.58
C PHE A 39 11.42 11.90 14.16
N GLU A 40 10.62 12.81 14.71
CA GLU A 40 9.24 13.00 14.27
C GLU A 40 9.15 13.38 12.80
N GLN A 41 9.97 14.33 12.35
CA GLN A 41 10.02 14.75 10.94
C GLN A 41 10.51 13.61 10.02
N GLN A 42 11.50 12.84 10.47
CA GLN A 42 12.00 11.69 9.72
C GLN A 42 10.92 10.62 9.58
N GLU A 43 10.20 10.31 10.67
CA GLU A 43 9.10 9.35 10.64
C GLU A 43 7.97 9.83 9.72
N GLN A 44 7.59 11.10 9.81
CA GLN A 44 6.60 11.70 8.90
C GLN A 44 7.02 11.59 7.44
N ALA A 45 8.30 11.85 7.13
CA ALA A 45 8.81 11.73 5.77
C ALA A 45 8.73 10.28 5.25
N ASP A 46 9.03 9.30 6.11
CA ASP A 46 8.96 7.89 5.75
C ASP A 46 7.52 7.40 5.61
N GLN A 47 6.60 7.87 6.45
CA GLN A 47 5.15 7.64 6.30
C GLN A 47 4.62 8.20 4.98
N VAL A 48 4.98 9.45 4.63
CA VAL A 48 4.57 10.06 3.36
C VAL A 48 5.07 9.26 2.16
N ARG A 49 6.32 8.77 2.19
CA ARG A 49 6.87 7.93 1.13
C ARG A 49 6.14 6.59 1.05
N ALA A 50 5.89 5.94 2.18
CA ALA A 50 5.18 4.66 2.23
C ALA A 50 3.75 4.78 1.69
N GLU A 51 3.03 5.84 2.07
CA GLU A 51 1.69 6.11 1.54
C GLU A 51 1.70 6.41 0.05
N ALA A 52 2.67 7.19 -0.43
CA ALA A 52 2.79 7.51 -1.85
C ALA A 52 3.05 6.23 -2.67
N GLN A 53 3.93 5.35 -2.19
CA GLN A 53 4.20 4.07 -2.83
C GLN A 53 2.97 3.18 -2.83
N ALA A 54 2.28 3.03 -1.70
CA ALA A 54 1.06 2.23 -1.62
C ALA A 54 -0.04 2.72 -2.57
N LYS A 55 -0.19 4.05 -2.72
CA LYS A 55 -1.12 4.65 -3.69
C LYS A 55 -0.69 4.39 -5.13
N ALA A 56 0.60 4.50 -5.44
CA ALA A 56 1.11 4.21 -6.77
C ALA A 56 0.88 2.73 -7.14
N ASP A 57 1.19 1.82 -6.23
CA ASP A 57 0.99 0.37 -6.43
C ASP A 57 -0.49 0.04 -6.63
N ALA A 58 -1.39 0.66 -5.85
CA ALA A 58 -2.83 0.48 -6.02
C ALA A 58 -3.33 1.00 -7.38
N ILE A 59 -2.81 2.13 -7.86
CA ILE A 59 -3.16 2.67 -9.17
C ILE A 59 -2.64 1.76 -10.28
N LEU A 60 -1.41 1.28 -10.18
CA LEU A 60 -0.83 0.37 -11.17
C LEU A 60 -1.60 -0.95 -11.22
N ALA A 61 -1.88 -1.56 -10.07
CA ALA A 61 -2.66 -2.80 -9.99
C ALA A 61 -4.04 -2.63 -10.64
N LYS A 62 -4.73 -1.52 -10.34
CA LYS A 62 -6.03 -1.23 -10.95
C LYS A 62 -5.92 -1.00 -12.46
N ALA A 63 -4.89 -0.28 -12.91
CA ALA A 63 -4.68 -0.04 -14.33
C ALA A 63 -4.38 -1.35 -15.10
N GLU A 64 -3.63 -2.27 -14.49
CA GLU A 64 -3.38 -3.60 -15.04
C GLU A 64 -4.66 -4.43 -15.12
N GLU A 65 -5.49 -4.40 -14.08
CA GLU A 65 -6.80 -5.07 -14.08
C GLU A 65 -7.73 -4.50 -15.17
N ASP A 66 -7.82 -3.18 -15.27
CA ASP A 66 -8.63 -2.48 -16.29
C ASP A 66 -8.12 -2.78 -17.70
N ALA A 67 -6.80 -2.80 -17.91
CA ALA A 67 -6.19 -3.17 -19.19
C ALA A 67 -6.45 -4.63 -19.55
N ALA A 68 -6.38 -5.54 -18.57
CA ALA A 68 -6.72 -6.94 -18.75
C ALA A 68 -8.21 -7.12 -19.10
N ALA A 69 -9.11 -6.42 -18.40
CA ALA A 69 -10.54 -6.40 -18.71
C ALA A 69 -10.81 -5.88 -20.13
N ALA A 70 -10.17 -4.79 -20.54
CA ALA A 70 -10.29 -4.25 -21.89
C ALA A 70 -9.79 -5.24 -22.96
N THR A 71 -8.65 -5.91 -22.70
CA THR A 71 -8.09 -6.93 -23.61
C THR A 71 -9.04 -8.12 -23.77
N ARG A 72 -9.70 -8.54 -22.69
CA ARG A 72 -10.71 -9.60 -22.72
C ARG A 72 -11.98 -9.20 -23.47
N GLY A 73 -12.44 -7.96 -23.29
CA GLY A 73 -13.53 -7.40 -24.09
C GLY A 73 -13.21 -7.36 -25.58
N ALA A 74 -11.98 -6.98 -25.93
CA ALA A 74 -11.49 -7.02 -27.31
C ALA A 74 -11.47 -8.45 -27.87
N ALA A 75 -10.99 -9.42 -27.09
CA ALA A 75 -11.01 -10.84 -27.44
C ALA A 75 -12.43 -11.37 -27.69
N GLY A 76 -13.40 -10.99 -26.85
CA GLY A 76 -14.82 -11.30 -27.07
C GLY A 76 -15.40 -10.67 -28.34
N THR A 77 -14.97 -9.45 -28.67
CA THR A 77 -15.38 -8.78 -29.91
C THR A 77 -14.85 -9.51 -31.14
N VAL A 78 -13.58 -9.92 -31.13
CA VAL A 78 -12.98 -10.75 -32.20
C VAL A 78 -13.74 -12.06 -32.37
N ALA A 79 -14.07 -12.74 -31.27
CA ALA A 79 -14.84 -13.97 -31.30
C ALA A 79 -16.26 -13.74 -31.87
N ALA A 80 -16.92 -12.64 -31.49
CA ALA A 80 -18.23 -12.27 -32.00
C ALA A 80 -18.23 -11.98 -33.52
N MET A 81 -17.19 -11.30 -34.03
CA MET A 81 -17.03 -11.04 -35.47
C MET A 81 -16.92 -12.35 -36.28
N LEU A 82 -16.17 -13.34 -35.76
CA LEU A 82 -16.11 -14.65 -36.40
C LEU A 82 -17.43 -15.42 -36.29
N ALA A 83 -18.12 -15.32 -35.16
CA ALA A 83 -19.43 -15.94 -34.97
C ALA A 83 -20.50 -15.35 -35.90
N ALA A 84 -20.37 -14.06 -36.25
CA ALA A 84 -21.21 -13.40 -37.25
C ALA A 84 -20.90 -13.84 -38.71
N GLY A 85 -19.93 -14.74 -38.91
CA GLY A 85 -19.62 -15.35 -40.20
C GLY A 85 -18.45 -14.71 -40.96
N GLU A 86 -17.73 -13.74 -40.38
CA GLU A 86 -16.50 -13.24 -41.03
C GLU A 86 -15.37 -14.26 -40.99
N ALA A 87 -14.61 -14.31 -42.09
CA ALA A 87 -13.39 -15.10 -42.16
C ALA A 87 -12.28 -14.48 -41.30
N LYS A 88 -11.43 -15.31 -40.69
CA LYS A 88 -10.31 -14.87 -39.84
C LYS A 88 -9.38 -13.84 -40.52
N SER A 89 -9.13 -14.00 -41.81
CA SER A 89 -8.32 -13.06 -42.59
C SER A 89 -8.99 -11.70 -42.78
N ALA A 90 -10.32 -11.66 -42.93
CA ALA A 90 -11.08 -10.43 -43.04
C ALA A 90 -11.14 -9.67 -41.72
N VAL A 91 -11.35 -10.38 -40.60
CA VAL A 91 -11.30 -9.80 -39.24
C VAL A 91 -9.92 -9.24 -38.95
N ALA A 92 -8.85 -9.99 -39.26
CA ALA A 92 -7.46 -9.55 -39.11
C ALA A 92 -7.21 -8.23 -39.87
N ALA A 93 -7.58 -8.18 -41.15
CA ALA A 93 -7.41 -7.00 -41.98
C ALA A 93 -8.23 -5.80 -41.48
N ARG A 94 -9.47 -6.02 -40.99
CA ARG A 94 -10.35 -4.96 -40.50
C ARG A 94 -9.87 -4.37 -39.17
N LEU A 95 -9.32 -5.20 -38.29
CA LEU A 95 -8.83 -4.77 -36.97
C LEU A 95 -7.35 -4.36 -36.98
N GLY A 96 -6.68 -4.46 -38.13
CA GLY A 96 -5.24 -4.18 -38.24
C GLY A 96 -4.37 -5.18 -37.47
N LEU A 97 -4.90 -6.38 -37.19
CA LEU A 97 -4.22 -7.42 -36.44
C LEU A 97 -3.55 -8.40 -37.40
N SER A 98 -2.43 -8.98 -36.97
CA SER A 98 -1.87 -10.16 -37.61
C SER A 98 -2.74 -11.40 -37.34
N GLY A 99 -2.64 -12.41 -38.20
CA GLY A 99 -3.34 -13.68 -37.97
C GLY A 99 -2.93 -14.37 -36.66
N VAL A 100 -1.71 -14.13 -36.19
CA VAL A 100 -1.22 -14.64 -34.89
C VAL A 100 -1.91 -13.93 -33.73
N GLU A 101 -2.10 -12.61 -33.80
CA GLU A 101 -2.83 -11.84 -32.78
C GLU A 101 -4.30 -12.23 -32.73
N VAL A 102 -4.94 -12.42 -33.89
CA VAL A 102 -6.32 -12.94 -33.94
C VAL A 102 -6.41 -14.30 -33.25
N LYS A 103 -5.47 -15.21 -33.50
CA LYS A 103 -5.43 -16.50 -32.80
C LYS A 103 -5.27 -16.32 -31.28
N LYS A 104 -4.33 -15.49 -30.84
CA LYS A 104 -4.12 -15.21 -29.40
C LYS A 104 -5.38 -14.67 -28.72
N MET A 105 -6.11 -13.77 -29.39
CA MET A 105 -7.37 -13.23 -28.88
C MET A 105 -8.45 -14.31 -28.75
N LEU A 106 -8.52 -15.26 -29.69
CA LEU A 106 -9.45 -16.38 -29.58
C LEU A 106 -9.07 -17.35 -28.46
N ASP A 107 -7.77 -17.63 -28.30
CA ASP A 107 -7.26 -18.48 -27.22
C ASP A 107 -7.56 -17.84 -25.84
N LEU A 108 -7.37 -16.52 -25.72
CA LEU A 108 -7.71 -15.76 -24.51
C LEU A 108 -9.23 -15.82 -24.19
N HIS A 109 -10.08 -15.61 -25.20
CA HIS A 109 -11.53 -15.72 -25.03
C HIS A 109 -12.00 -17.15 -24.69
N ALA A 110 -11.29 -18.17 -25.17
CA ALA A 110 -11.57 -19.57 -24.83
C ALA A 110 -11.17 -19.91 -23.39
N ALA A 111 -10.04 -19.40 -22.91
CA ALA A 111 -9.60 -19.56 -21.52
C ALA A 111 -10.60 -18.93 -20.54
N GLU A 112 -11.02 -17.69 -20.80
CA GLU A 112 -12.01 -16.96 -19.99
C GLU A 112 -13.37 -17.69 -19.91
N ARG A 113 -13.85 -18.26 -21.01
CA ARG A 113 -15.09 -19.06 -21.00
C ARG A 113 -14.95 -20.37 -20.22
N SER A 114 -13.75 -20.92 -20.13
CA SER A 114 -13.51 -22.15 -19.37
C SER A 114 -13.49 -21.88 -17.86
N GLU A 115 -12.94 -20.73 -17.45
CA GLU A 115 -12.94 -20.28 -16.05
C GLU A 115 -14.32 -19.77 -15.58
N ALA A 116 -15.16 -19.25 -16.49
CA ALA A 116 -16.50 -18.75 -16.19
C ALA A 116 -17.57 -19.83 -15.96
N THR A 117 -17.21 -21.11 -15.80
CA THR A 117 -18.18 -22.15 -15.37
C THR A 117 -18.22 -22.15 -13.84
N PRO A 118 -19.24 -21.54 -13.18
CA PRO A 118 -19.37 -21.69 -11.75
C PRO A 118 -19.70 -23.15 -11.47
N ALA A 119 -18.92 -23.78 -10.60
CA ALA A 119 -19.33 -25.02 -9.97
C ALA A 119 -20.61 -24.72 -9.16
N THR A 120 -21.76 -24.95 -9.76
CA THR A 120 -23.05 -25.04 -9.08
C THR A 120 -22.98 -26.24 -8.15
N THR A 121 -22.52 -26.03 -6.91
CA THR A 121 -22.76 -26.98 -5.81
C THR A 121 -23.91 -26.41 -5.01
N GLY A 122 -25.12 -26.73 -5.46
CA GLY A 122 -26.32 -26.61 -4.65
C GLY A 122 -26.41 -27.81 -3.70
N GLU A 123 -26.84 -27.50 -2.48
CA GLU A 123 -27.48 -28.40 -1.50
C GLU A 123 -26.50 -29.40 -0.82
N GLU A 124 -26.37 -29.43 0.51
CA GLU A 124 -27.46 -29.65 1.47
C GLU A 124 -27.44 -28.71 2.67
N GLN A 125 -28.63 -28.21 2.97
CA GLN A 125 -29.05 -27.74 4.29
C GLN A 125 -28.96 -28.90 5.28
N GLY A 126 -28.20 -28.70 6.36
CA GLY A 126 -28.33 -29.45 7.60
C GLY A 126 -28.73 -28.49 8.70
N GLU A 127 -30.04 -28.30 8.85
CA GLU A 127 -30.63 -27.86 10.12
C GLU A 127 -30.10 -28.75 11.25
N ASP A 128 -29.40 -28.17 12.21
CA ASP A 128 -29.63 -28.55 13.61
C ASP A 128 -29.42 -27.34 14.51
N GLN A 129 -30.51 -26.58 14.61
CA GLN A 129 -30.75 -25.64 15.68
C GLN A 129 -31.60 -26.39 16.71
N ALA A 130 -30.96 -27.08 17.66
CA ALA A 130 -31.64 -27.64 18.83
C ALA A 130 -30.82 -27.48 20.12
N ALA A 131 -31.47 -26.81 21.08
CA ALA A 131 -31.27 -26.85 22.53
C ALA A 131 -30.14 -26.00 23.16
N ALA A 132 -30.45 -24.71 23.31
CA ALA A 132 -30.14 -24.02 24.56
C ALA A 132 -30.89 -24.66 25.75
N ALA A 133 -30.20 -24.77 26.89
CA ALA A 133 -30.72 -24.74 28.27
C ALA A 133 -31.82 -25.73 28.71
N HIS A 134 -31.49 -26.75 29.52
CA HIS A 134 -32.04 -26.93 30.89
C HIS A 134 -31.48 -28.20 31.60
N ALA A 135 -31.02 -28.02 32.85
CA ALA A 135 -31.04 -28.98 33.98
C ALA A 135 -30.31 -30.34 33.88
N ALA A 136 -29.19 -30.45 34.60
CA ALA A 136 -28.96 -31.44 35.66
C ALA A 136 -27.81 -31.00 36.57
#